data_AF-A0AAD7CWC7-F1
#
_entry.id   AF-A0AAD7CWC7-F1
#
_cell.length_a   1.000
_cell.length_b   1.000
_cell.length_c   1.000
_cell.angle_alpha   90.00
_cell.angle_beta   90.00
_cell.angle_gamma   90.00
#
_symmetry.space_group_name_H-M   'P 1'
#
loop_
_entity.id
_entity.type
_entity.pdbx_description
1 polymer ?
#
loop_
_entity_poly.entity_id
_entity_poly.type
_entity_poly.pdbx_seq_one_letter_code
_entity_poly.pdbx_strand_id
1 'polypeptide(L)' 'TAHIGLNIFLYRFHLGPSPDCALCLVPKTVSHYLLACPTYRRQRLTLITRLGTACLSLRRLI' A
#
# COMPACT_ATOMS: atom_id res chain seq x y z
N THR A 1 0.12 -15.60 4.86
CA THR A 1 0.26 -15.34 3.42
C THR A 1 1.11 -14.09 3.26
N ALA A 2 2.40 -14.28 2.95
CA ALA A 2 3.28 -13.16 2.68
C ALA A 2 2.71 -12.40 1.48
N HIS A 3 2.20 -11.19 1.69
CA HIS A 3 1.87 -10.27 0.60
C HIS A 3 3.19 -9.78 -0.01
N ILE A 4 3.88 -10.69 -0.69
CA ILE A 4 5.05 -10.42 -1.51
C ILE A 4 4.63 -9.26 -2.40
N GLY A 5 5.32 -8.14 -2.28
CA GLY A 5 4.94 -6.89 -2.90
C GLY A 5 4.64 -7.13 -4.38
N LEU A 6 3.35 -7.12 -4.73
CA LEU A 6 2.84 -7.40 -6.07
C LEU A 6 3.65 -6.61 -7.10
N ASN A 7 4.03 -5.38 -6.76
CA ASN A 7 4.82 -4.51 -7.62
C ASN A 7 6.28 -4.90 -7.79
N ILE A 8 6.94 -5.53 -6.80
CA ILE A 8 8.28 -6.09 -7.00
C ILE A 8 8.21 -7.23 -8.01
N PHE A 9 7.17 -8.07 -7.90
CA PHE A 9 6.93 -9.13 -8.86
C PHE A 9 6.62 -8.55 -10.25
N LEU A 10 5.68 -7.61 -10.36
CA LEU A 10 5.35 -6.93 -11.62
C LEU A 10 6.58 -6.27 -12.26
N TYR A 11 7.44 -5.62 -11.46
CA TYR A 11 8.70 -5.05 -11.96
C TYR A 11 9.65 -6.13 -12.50
N ARG A 12 9.81 -7.25 -11.78
CA ARG A 12 10.65 -8.38 -12.22
C ARG A 12 10.19 -8.99 -13.55
N PHE A 13 8.89 -8.97 -13.83
CA PHE A 13 8.31 -9.43 -15.10
C PHE A 13 8.18 -8.31 -16.14
N HIS A 14 8.75 -7.13 -15.89
CA HIS A 14 8.65 -5.95 -16.76
C HIS A 14 7.20 -5.48 -17.03
N LEU A 15 6.25 -5.87 -16.16
CA LEU A 15 4.85 -5.48 -16.20
C LEU A 15 4.57 -4.17 -15.43
N GLY A 16 5.59 -3.61 -14.77
CA GLY A 16 5.50 -2.35 -14.03
C GLY A 16 6.76 -1.51 -14.20
N PRO A 17 6.63 -0.17 -14.21
CA PRO A 17 7.74 0.72 -14.53
C PRO A 17 8.81 0.83 -13.43
N SER A 18 8.43 0.60 -12.16
CA SER A 18 9.35 0.70 -11.02
C SER A 18 8.77 -0.05 -9.80
N PRO A 19 9.61 -0.76 -9.04
CA PRO A 19 9.20 -1.43 -7.81
C PRO A 19 8.94 -0.43 -6.67
N ASP A 20 9.42 0.81 -6.80
CA ASP A 20 9.40 1.83 -5.76
C ASP A 20 8.30 2.86 -5.97
N CYS A 21 7.83 3.43 -4.87
CA CYS A 21 6.88 4.52 -4.89
C CYS A 21 7.57 5.76 -5.43
N ALA A 22 7.06 6.33 -6.53
CA ALA A 22 7.65 7.50 -7.16
C ALA A 22 7.76 8.71 -6.21
N LEU A 23 6.89 8.79 -5.19
CA LEU A 23 6.87 9.89 -4.24
C LEU A 23 7.71 9.62 -2.99
N CYS A 24 7.74 8.37 -2.52
CA CYS A 24 8.34 8.03 -1.23
C CYS A 24 9.70 7.35 -1.36
N LEU A 25 10.08 6.92 -2.58
CA LEU A 25 11.31 6.20 -2.88
C LEU A 25 11.52 4.94 -2.02
N VAL A 26 10.41 4.31 -1.60
CA VAL A 26 10.40 3.05 -0.85
C VAL A 26 9.65 1.97 -1.65
N PRO A 27 9.90 0.69 -1.39
CA PRO A 27 9.22 -0.40 -2.07
C PRO A 27 7.70 -0.28 -2.01
N LYS A 28 7.03 -0.40 -3.16
CA LYS A 28 5.57 -0.37 -3.29
C LYS A 28 4.94 -1.64 -2.69
N THR A 29 4.75 -1.63 -1.38
CA THR A 29 4.02 -2.67 -0.66
C THR A 29 2.55 -2.26 -0.47
N VAL A 30 1.68 -3.24 -0.31
CA VAL A 30 0.27 -3.00 0.06
C VAL A 30 0.21 -2.24 1.40
N SER A 31 1.07 -2.59 2.35
CA SER A 31 1.26 -1.90 3.62
C SER A 31 1.59 -0.43 3.42
N HIS A 32 2.55 -0.12 2.54
CA HIS A 32 2.90 1.25 2.22
C HIS A 32 1.69 2.01 1.68
N TYR A 33 0.98 1.49 0.67
CA TYR A 33 -0.16 2.18 0.09
C TYR A 33 -1.29 2.41 1.10
N LEU A 34 -1.69 1.37 1.82
CA LEU A 34 -2.83 1.44 2.74
C LEU A 34 -2.51 2.25 3.99
N LEU A 35 -1.28 2.21 4.51
CA LEU A 35 -0.96 2.77 5.84
C LEU A 35 -0.08 4.02 5.82
N ALA A 36 0.81 4.20 4.84
CA ALA A 36 1.84 5.24 4.89
C ALA A 36 1.84 6.20 3.69
N CYS A 37 1.47 5.75 2.50
CA CYS A 37 1.66 6.49 1.26
C CYS A 37 0.83 7.79 1.26
N PRO A 38 1.45 8.97 1.12
CA PRO A 38 0.76 10.26 1.14
C PRO A 38 -0.17 10.43 -0.07
N THR A 39 0.14 9.80 -1.21
CA THR A 39 -0.73 9.78 -2.41
C THR A 39 -2.14 9.28 -2.08
N TYR A 40 -2.26 8.36 -1.14
CA TYR A 40 -3.54 7.75 -0.74
C TYR A 40 -4.06 8.27 0.61
N ARG A 41 -3.51 9.40 1.10
CA ARG A 41 -3.89 9.94 2.41
C ARG A 41 -5.38 10.27 2.50
N ARG A 42 -5.96 10.86 1.44
CA ARG A 42 -7.39 11.21 1.42
C ARG A 42 -8.27 9.97 1.50
N GLN A 43 -7.97 8.96 0.68
CA GLN A 43 -8.68 7.68 0.66
C GLN A 43 -8.54 6.96 2.01
N ARG A 44 -7.34 6.98 2.61
CA ARG A 44 -7.08 6.42 3.93
C ARG A 44 -7.93 7.13 5.00
N LEU A 45 -8.00 8.47 4.98
CA LEU A 45 -8.84 9.23 5.90
C LEU A 45 -10.32 8.85 5.74
N THR A 46 -10.83 8.76 4.51
CA THR A 46 -12.20 8.29 4.26
C THR A 46 -12.43 6.87 4.81
N LEU A 47 -11.45 5.98 4.63
CA LEU A 47 -11.50 4.61 5.18
C LEU A 47 -11.56 4.63 6.71
N ILE A 48 -10.70 5.43 7.36
CA ILE A 48 -10.66 5.61 8.82
C ILE A 48 -11.99 6.15 9.33
N THR A 49 -12.57 7.14 8.66
CA THR A 49 -13.87 7.70 9.07
C THR A 49 -15.00 6.70 8.96
N ARG A 50 -14.92 5.73 8.04
CA ARG A 50 -15.96 4.72 7.83
C ARG A 50 -15.81 3.49 8.72
N LEU A 51 -14.57 3.09 9.02
CA LEU A 51 -14.27 1.85 9.76
C LEU A 51 -13.83 2.08 11.21
N GLY A 52 -13.55 3.33 11.60
CA GLY A 52 -12.93 3.67 12.88
C GLY A 52 -11.42 3.43 12.90
N THR A 53 -10.72 4.07 13.84
CA THR A 53 -9.24 4.03 13.99
C THR A 53 -8.70 2.62 14.27
N ALA A 54 -9.51 1.73 14.82
CA ALA A 54 -9.14 0.35 15.14
C ALA A 54 -8.94 -0.56 13.91
N CYS A 55 -9.31 -0.11 12.71
CA CYS A 55 -9.24 -0.93 11.48
C CYS A 55 -7.95 -0.74 10.66
N LEU A 56 -7.01 0.08 11.11
CA LEU A 56 -5.76 0.36 10.40
C LEU A 56 -4.68 -0.73 10.51
N SER A 57 -5.01 -1.91 11.02
CA SER A 57 -4.10 -3.05 10.95
C SER A 57 -4.36 -3.84 9.67
N LEU A 58 -3.32 -4.12 8.88
CA LEU A 58 -3.44 -5.00 7.71
C LEU A 58 -4.12 -6.33 8.05
N ARG A 59 -3.88 -6.86 9.26
CA ARG A 59 -4.53 -8.08 9.78
C ARG A 59 -6.05 -8.02 9.86
N ARG A 60 -6.66 -6.82 9.89
CA ARG A 60 -8.11 -6.62 9.98
C ARG A 60 -8.72 -6.26 8.61
N LEU A 61 -7.88 -6.05 7.60
CA LEU A 61 -8.27 -5.71 6.23
C LEU A 61 -8.15 -6.90 5.26
N ILE A 62 -7.74 -8.07 5.77
CA ILE A 62 -7.59 -9.34 5.05
C ILE A 62 -8.52 -10.35 5.74
#